data_AF-A0A7J4V0M7-F1
#
_entry.id   AF-A0A7J4V0M7-F1
#
_cell.length_a   1.000
_cell.length_b   1.000
_cell.length_c   1.000
_cell.angle_alpha   90.00
_cell.angle_beta   90.00
_cell.angle_gamma   90.00
#
_symmetry.space_group_name_H-M   'P 1'
#
loop_
_entity.id
_entity.type
_entity.pdbx_description
1 polymer ?
#
loop_
_entity_poly.entity_id
_entity_poly.type
_entity_poly.pdbx_seq_one_letter_code
_entity_poly.pdbx_strand_id
1 'polypeptide(L)'
;MERLDEISFEASLNYMATLHHELGGNVIFVKGSPESVVAERAYIQAGGRAEPIDRDAMFKEAHEMAGQALRVLAVAMKSSHEGSLDQKDVSYRTMRGLIGVGPTGRPSSRGWEGS
;
A
#
# COMPACT_ATOMS: atom_id res chain seq x y z
N MET A 1 9.64 -5.40 -15.76
CA MET A 1 8.52 -5.81 -14.90
C MET A 1 7.31 -6.09 -15.78
N GLU A 2 6.85 -7.33 -15.80
CA GLU A 2 5.67 -7.77 -16.56
C GLU A 2 4.46 -7.87 -15.62
N ARG A 3 3.27 -7.42 -16.03
CA ARG A 3 2.05 -7.61 -15.23
C ARG A 3 1.45 -8.97 -15.56
N LEU A 4 1.28 -9.82 -14.55
CA LEU A 4 0.76 -11.18 -14.70
C LEU A 4 -0.74 -11.26 -14.46
N ASP A 5 -1.23 -10.55 -13.44
CA ASP A 5 -2.64 -10.60 -13.03
C ASP A 5 -3.03 -9.34 -12.23
N GLU A 6 -4.32 -9.10 -12.03
CA GLU A 6 -4.83 -7.97 -11.27
C GLU A 6 -6.20 -8.22 -10.61
N ILE A 7 -6.35 -7.68 -9.40
CA ILE A 7 -7.65 -7.43 -8.78
C ILE A 7 -7.96 -5.96 -9.04
N SER A 8 -8.88 -5.73 -9.97
CA SER A 8 -9.37 -4.39 -10.29
C SER A 8 -10.01 -3.72 -9.07
N PHE A 9 -10.11 -2.39 -9.09
CA PHE A 9 -10.75 -1.67 -8.00
C PHE A 9 -12.23 -2.04 -7.89
N GLU A 10 -12.61 -2.57 -6.73
CA GLU A 10 -14.00 -2.81 -6.37
C GLU A 10 -14.39 -1.92 -5.19
N ALA A 11 -15.54 -1.24 -5.28
CA ALA A 11 -16.01 -0.34 -4.23
C ALA A 11 -16.27 -1.04 -2.88
N SER A 12 -16.59 -2.34 -2.92
CA SER A 12 -16.71 -3.19 -1.73
C SER A 12 -15.37 -3.41 -1.02
N LEU A 13 -14.27 -3.46 -1.78
CA LEU A 13 -12.92 -3.71 -1.29
C LEU A 13 -12.20 -2.40 -0.93
N ASN A 14 -12.50 -1.31 -1.61
CA ASN A 14 -11.79 -0.01 -1.53
C ASN A 14 -10.27 -0.12 -1.73
N TYR A 15 -9.82 -1.15 -2.46
CA TYR A 15 -8.44 -1.30 -2.92
C TYR A 15 -8.41 -1.94 -4.30
N MET A 16 -7.24 -1.87 -4.94
CA MET A 16 -6.87 -2.70 -6.08
C MET A 16 -5.50 -3.33 -5.82
N ALA A 17 -5.22 -4.44 -6.50
CA ALA A 17 -3.94 -5.10 -6.42
C ALA A 17 -3.47 -5.57 -7.80
N THR A 18 -2.15 -5.55 -8.03
CA THR A 18 -1.54 -6.02 -9.27
C THR A 18 -0.39 -6.96 -8.95
N LEU A 19 -0.32 -8.06 -9.70
CA LEU A 19 0.77 -9.04 -9.62
C LEU A 19 1.72 -8.81 -10.78
N HIS A 20 3.00 -8.76 -10.48
CA HIS A 20 4.04 -8.50 -11.46
C HIS A 20 5.21 -9.46 -11.32
N HIS A 21 5.84 -9.83 -12.44
CA HIS A 21 7.11 -10.53 -12.48
C HIS A 21 8.28 -9.54 -12.56
N GLU A 22 9.27 -9.71 -11.68
CA GLU A 22 10.51 -8.93 -11.62
C GLU A 22 11.76 -9.80 -11.45
N LEU A 23 12.92 -9.17 -11.62
CA LEU A 23 14.23 -9.79 -11.36
C LEU A 23 14.33 -10.13 -9.87
N GLY A 24 14.04 -11.37 -9.51
CA GLY A 24 14.04 -11.85 -8.12
C GLY A 24 12.74 -12.52 -7.67
N GLY A 25 11.69 -12.55 -8.50
CA GLY A 25 10.43 -13.25 -8.21
C GLY A 25 9.21 -12.41 -8.54
N ASN A 26 8.04 -12.86 -8.08
CA ASN A 26 6.81 -12.12 -8.29
C ASN A 26 6.57 -11.15 -7.12
N VAL A 27 5.94 -10.03 -7.41
CA VAL A 27 5.58 -9.03 -6.41
C VAL A 27 4.14 -8.58 -6.62
N ILE A 28 3.42 -8.50 -5.52
CA ILE A 28 2.06 -7.97 -5.45
C ILE A 28 2.16 -6.54 -4.94
N PHE A 29 1.58 -5.60 -5.68
CA PHE A 29 1.34 -4.24 -5.21
C PHE A 29 -0.12 -4.09 -4.84
N VAL A 30 -0.38 -3.41 -3.73
CA VAL A 30 -1.73 -3.10 -3.26
C VAL A 30 -1.82 -1.61 -3.02
N LYS A 31 -2.88 -0.97 -3.54
CA LYS A 31 -3.20 0.43 -3.25
C LYS A 31 -4.70 0.62 -3.06
N GLY A 32 -5.08 1.50 -2.15
CA GLY A 32 -6.48 1.66 -1.75
C GLY A 32 -6.64 2.65 -0.61
N SER A 33 -7.81 2.66 0.02
CA SER A 33 -8.02 3.48 1.21
C SER A 33 -7.09 3.03 2.35
N PRO A 34 -6.70 3.94 3.27
CA PRO A 34 -5.94 3.58 4.45
C PRO A 34 -6.56 2.42 5.22
N GLU A 35 -7.86 2.42 5.43
CA GLU A 35 -8.60 1.41 6.20
C GLU A 35 -8.53 0.03 5.54
N SER A 36 -8.66 -0.02 4.21
CA SER A 36 -8.62 -1.26 3.45
C SER A 36 -7.21 -1.82 3.28
N VAL A 37 -6.19 -0.95 3.19
CA VAL A 37 -4.79 -1.37 2.94
C VAL A 37 -4.01 -1.57 4.24
N VAL A 38 -4.31 -0.85 5.33
CA VAL A 38 -3.72 -1.10 6.66
C VAL A 38 -4.47 -2.28 7.32
N ALA A 39 -4.16 -3.48 6.83
CA ALA A 39 -4.70 -4.73 7.37
C ALA A 39 -4.16 -5.00 8.78
N GLU A 40 -4.83 -5.90 9.51
CA GLU A 40 -4.45 -6.33 10.86
C GLU A 40 -2.99 -6.83 10.97
N ARG A 41 -2.40 -7.27 9.85
CA ARG A 41 -1.05 -7.83 9.80
C ARG A 41 -0.20 -7.12 8.75
N ALA A 42 -0.06 -5.82 8.94
CA ALA A 42 0.78 -4.95 8.13
C ALA A 42 2.14 -4.70 8.82
N TYR A 43 3.19 -4.60 8.01
CA TYR A 43 4.57 -4.39 8.46
C TYR A 43 5.18 -3.16 7.79
N ILE A 44 6.18 -2.55 8.40
CA ILE A 44 7.06 -1.57 7.75
C ILE A 44 8.48 -2.13 7.66
N GLN A 45 9.26 -1.62 6.71
CA GLN A 45 10.70 -1.90 6.67
C GLN A 45 11.41 -0.81 7.47
N ALA A 46 12.01 -1.19 8.59
CA ALA A 46 12.83 -0.33 9.44
C ALA A 46 14.18 -1.00 9.64
N GLY A 47 15.28 -0.29 9.33
CA GLY A 47 16.64 -0.82 9.52
C GLY A 47 16.92 -2.14 8.79
N GLY A 48 16.25 -2.41 7.66
CA GLY A 48 16.38 -3.66 6.90
C GLY A 48 15.61 -4.86 7.47
N ARG A 49 14.73 -4.64 8.45
CA ARG A 49 13.86 -5.67 9.04
C ARG A 49 12.39 -5.27 8.89
N ALA A 50 11.54 -6.28 8.77
CA ALA A 50 10.10 -6.08 8.82
C ALA A 50 9.65 -5.97 10.29
N GLU A 51 9.04 -4.84 10.64
CA GLU A 51 8.49 -4.58 11.97
C GLU A 51 6.96 -4.41 11.88
N PRO A 52 6.19 -4.89 12.87
CA PRO A 52 4.76 -4.65 12.91
C PRO A 52 4.46 -3.16 12.86
N ILE A 53 3.43 -2.78 12.10
CA ILE A 53 3.08 -1.39 11.97
C ILE A 53 2.26 -0.88 13.16
N ASP A 54 2.53 0.35 13.58
CA ASP A 54 1.59 1.11 14.41
C ASP A 54 0.44 1.60 13.52
N ARG A 55 -0.68 0.87 13.56
CA ARG A 55 -1.86 1.16 12.76
C ARG A 55 -2.51 2.47 13.16
N ASP A 56 -2.53 2.79 14.44
CA ASP A 56 -3.19 3.99 14.96
C ASP A 56 -2.39 5.23 14.55
N ALA A 57 -1.06 5.17 14.60
CA ALA A 57 -0.20 6.23 14.09
C ALA A 57 -0.42 6.46 12.58
N MET A 58 -0.52 5.38 11.79
CA MET A 58 -0.81 5.50 10.35
C MET A 58 -2.19 6.11 10.08
N PHE A 59 -3.22 5.68 10.80
CA PHE A 59 -4.57 6.22 10.61
C PHE A 59 -4.65 7.69 11.04
N LYS A 60 -3.92 8.07 12.09
CA LYS A 60 -3.79 9.46 12.49
C LYS A 60 -3.15 10.31 11.39
N GLU A 61 -2.02 9.87 10.83
CA GLU A 61 -1.37 10.56 9.69
C GLU A 61 -2.33 10.66 8.50
N ALA A 62 -3.02 9.57 8.16
CA ALA A 62 -4.00 9.57 7.07
C ALA A 62 -5.14 10.58 7.33
N HIS A 63 -5.62 10.68 8.56
CA HIS A 63 -6.65 11.63 8.94
C HIS A 63 -6.16 13.08 8.85
N GLU A 64 -4.93 13.36 9.29
CA GLU A 64 -4.31 14.68 9.18
C GLU A 64 -4.13 15.11 7.71
N MET A 65 -3.70 14.19 6.85
CA MET A 65 -3.62 14.42 5.40
C MET A 65 -5.00 14.68 4.79
N ALA A 66 -6.02 13.90 5.18
CA ALA A 66 -7.39 14.11 4.71
C ALA A 66 -7.95 15.48 5.13
N GLY A 67 -7.60 15.95 6.33
CA GLY A 67 -7.93 17.29 6.82
C GLY A 67 -7.37 18.43 5.95
N GLN A 68 -6.33 18.16 5.16
CA GLN A 68 -5.75 19.09 4.18
C GLN A 68 -6.44 18.99 2.80
N ALA A 69 -7.63 18.41 2.73
CA ALA A 69 -8.37 18.13 1.50
C ALA A 69 -7.61 17.23 0.49
N LEU A 70 -6.67 16.42 0.98
CA LEU A 70 -6.00 15.41 0.17
C LEU A 70 -6.83 14.13 0.16
N ARG A 71 -6.98 13.52 -1.01
CA ARG A 71 -7.43 12.13 -1.09
C ARG A 71 -6.26 11.22 -0.72
N VAL A 72 -6.38 10.48 0.37
CA VAL A 72 -5.30 9.65 0.90
C VAL A 72 -5.41 8.23 0.35
N LEU A 73 -4.30 7.72 -0.16
CA LEU A 73 -4.14 6.33 -0.59
C LEU A 73 -3.01 5.68 0.21
N ALA A 74 -3.27 4.49 0.73
CA ALA A 74 -2.24 3.65 1.31
C ALA A 74 -1.67 2.70 0.25
N VAL A 75 -0.36 2.45 0.32
CA VAL A 75 0.35 1.56 -0.60
C VAL A 75 1.14 0.52 0.17
N ALA A 76 1.09 -0.71 -0.31
CA ALA A 76 1.81 -1.84 0.25
C ALA A 76 2.32 -2.76 -0.85
N MET A 77 3.31 -3.58 -0.50
CA MET A 77 3.86 -4.60 -1.37
C MET A 77 4.05 -5.93 -0.62
N LYS A 78 4.07 -7.03 -1.38
CA LYS A 78 4.32 -8.38 -0.87
C LYS A 78 5.03 -9.21 -1.93
N SER A 79 6.09 -9.90 -1.57
CA SER A 79 6.72 -10.91 -2.43
C SER A 79 5.78 -12.11 -2.60
N SER A 80 5.71 -12.65 -3.82
CA SER A 80 4.90 -13.81 -4.18
C SER A 80 5.71 -14.78 -5.03
N HIS A 81 5.33 -16.05 -4.99
CA HIS A 81 5.79 -17.08 -5.91
C HIS A 81 4.68 -17.55 -6.86
N GLU A 82 3.47 -17.03 -6.69
CA GLU A 82 2.28 -17.38 -7.46
C GLU A 82 2.23 -16.64 -8.79
N GLY A 83 1.68 -17.28 -9.82
CA GLY A 83 1.47 -16.69 -11.15
C GLY A 83 0.10 -16.03 -11.34
N SER A 84 -0.78 -16.12 -10.34
CA SER A 84 -2.14 -15.55 -10.33
C SER A 84 -2.40 -14.82 -9.00
N LEU A 85 -3.44 -13.99 -8.96
CA LEU A 85 -3.74 -13.12 -7.84
C LEU A 85 -5.18 -13.29 -7.32
N ASP A 86 -5.34 -13.77 -6.09
CA ASP A 86 -6.61 -13.80 -5.37
C ASP A 86 -6.63 -12.84 -4.16
N GLN A 87 -7.82 -12.50 -3.65
CA GLN A 87 -7.97 -11.63 -2.46
C GLN A 87 -7.28 -12.19 -1.21
N LYS A 88 -7.14 -13.51 -1.08
CA LYS A 88 -6.41 -14.13 0.04
C LYS A 88 -4.92 -13.75 0.02
N ASP A 89 -4.35 -13.52 -1.16
CA ASP A 89 -2.93 -13.30 -1.37
C ASP A 89 -2.50 -11.88 -0.99
N VAL A 90 -3.44 -10.93 -0.93
CA VAL A 90 -3.17 -9.56 -0.47
C VAL A 90 -3.10 -9.43 1.06
N SER A 91 -3.39 -10.50 1.80
CA SER A 91 -3.19 -10.56 3.24
C SER A 91 -1.70 -10.56 3.57
N TYR A 92 -1.30 -9.96 4.69
CA TYR A 92 0.08 -9.85 5.16
C TYR A 92 0.99 -9.11 4.17
N ARG A 93 1.14 -7.80 4.36
CA ARG A 93 1.85 -6.94 3.40
C ARG A 93 2.76 -5.94 4.09
N THR A 94 3.81 -5.57 3.39
CA THR A 94 4.74 -4.53 3.82
C THR A 94 4.24 -3.19 3.30
N MET A 95 3.82 -2.33 4.21
CA MET A 95 3.44 -0.96 3.94
C MET A 95 4.64 -0.18 3.42
N ARG A 96 4.38 0.60 2.38
CA ARG A 96 5.36 1.51 1.77
C ARG A 96 5.07 2.95 2.15
N GLY A 97 3.83 3.26 2.51
CA GLY A 97 3.44 4.56 3.06
C GLY A 97 2.05 4.99 2.64
N LEU A 98 1.79 6.28 2.86
CA LEU A 98 0.58 7.00 2.45
C LEU A 98 0.93 8.00 1.35
N ILE A 99 -0.01 8.22 0.43
CA ILE A 99 0.09 9.18 -0.66
C ILE A 99 -1.12 10.10 -0.58
N GLY A 100 -0.86 11.41 -0.52
CA GLY A 100 -1.90 12.44 -0.58
C GLY A 100 -2.06 12.94 -2.01
N VAL A 101 -3.27 12.84 -2.54
CA VAL A 101 -3.61 13.31 -3.89
C VAL A 101 -4.51 14.54 -3.76
N GLY A 102 -3.95 15.70 -4.05
CA GLY A 102 -4.69 16.96 -4.05
C GLY A 102 -5.58 17.14 -5.29
N PRO A 103 -6.51 18.11 -5.26
CA PRO A 103 -7.52 18.34 -6.30
C PRO A 103 -6.98 18.70 -7.68
N THR A 104 -5.68 18.96 -7.84
CA THR A 104 -5.06 19.38 -9.12
C THR A 104 -4.07 18.36 -9.71
N GLY A 105 -3.91 17.17 -9.11
CA GLY A 105 -3.01 16.14 -9.66
C GLY A 105 -1.52 16.50 -9.66
N ARG A 106 -1.11 17.61 -9.02
CA ARG A 106 0.32 17.92 -8.82
C ARG A 106 0.82 17.12 -7.62
N PRO A 107 1.75 16.17 -7.79
CA PRO A 107 2.21 15.35 -6.67
C PRO A 107 3.08 16.19 -5.74
N SER A 108 2.64 16.39 -4.50
CA SER A 108 3.52 16.77 -3.40
C SER A 108 3.97 15.49 -2.69
N SER A 109 5.15 14.98 -3.04
CA SER A 109 5.80 13.90 -2.30
C SER A 109 6.53 14.47 -1.09
N ARG A 110 6.15 14.06 0.13
CA ARG A 110 6.97 14.24 1.33
C ARG A 110 7.57 12.88 1.69
N GLY A 111 8.86 12.71 1.41
CA GLY A 111 9.62 11.55 1.90
C GLY A 111 9.86 11.70 3.40
N TRP A 112 9.68 10.63 4.16
CA TRP A 112 10.16 10.55 5.54
C TRP A 112 11.67 10.26 5.50
N GLU A 113 12.50 11.28 5.74
CA GLU A 113 13.91 11.10 6.12
C GLU A 113 14.00 11.28 7.64
N GLY A 114 14.40 10.21 8.32
CA GLY A 114 14.63 10.21 9.76
C GLY A 114 15.76 11.16 10.16
N SER A 115 15.60 11.80 11.33
CA SER A 115 16.70 12.38 12.10
C SER A 115 17.56 11.30 12.75
#